data_AF-A0A967GPF5-F1
#
_entry.id   AF-A0A967GPF5-F1
#
_cell.length_a   1.000
_cell.length_b   1.000
_cell.length_c   1.000
_cell.angle_alpha   90.00
_cell.angle_beta   90.00
_cell.angle_gamma   90.00
#
_symmetry.space_group_name_H-M   'P 1'
#
loop_
_entity.id
_entity.type
_entity.pdbx_description
1 polymer ?
#
loop_
_entity_poly.entity_id
_entity_poly.type
_entity_poly.pdbx_seq_one_letter_code
_entity_poly.pdbx_strand_id
1 'polypeptide(L)' 'NPEAWTIEAWDLKRTRNYGSKHYNQRPWKVEKAAVSEDGRTVTLTVPALAPTWGMSIRCKTRGAGGEEVVREI' A
#
# COMPACT_ATOMS: atom_id res chain seq x y z
N ASN A 1 0.89 -0.63 -14.27
CA ASN A 1 1.80 -1.56 -13.58
C ASN A 1 1.31 -1.73 -12.14
N PRO A 2 0.46 -2.75 -11.87
CA PRO A 2 0.02 -3.08 -10.52
C PRO A 2 1.13 -3.74 -9.68
N GLU A 3 2.09 -4.46 -10.29
CA GLU A 3 3.21 -5.09 -9.57
C GLU A 3 4.18 -4.10 -8.88
N ALA A 4 4.15 -2.83 -9.28
CA ALA A 4 4.85 -1.74 -8.62
C ALA A 4 4.29 -1.35 -7.24
N TRP A 5 3.15 -1.92 -6.84
CA TRP A 5 2.43 -1.58 -5.62
C TRP A 5 2.26 -2.80 -4.73
N THR A 6 2.59 -2.65 -3.45
CA THR A 6 2.39 -3.68 -2.43
C THR A 6 1.59 -3.09 -1.29
N ILE A 7 0.55 -3.79 -0.86
CA ILE A 7 -0.28 -3.38 0.26
C ILE A 7 -0.22 -4.48 1.31
N GLU A 8 0.17 -4.11 2.53
CA GLU A 8 0.17 -5.00 3.68
C GLU A 8 -0.78 -4.47 4.73
N ALA A 9 -1.66 -5.31 5.25
CA ALA A 9 -2.58 -4.99 6.32
C ALA A 9 -2.27 -5.85 7.54
N TRP A 10 -2.52 -5.30 8.73
CA TRP A 10 -2.34 -6.02 9.98
C TRP A 10 -3.36 -5.60 11.02
N ASP A 11 -3.53 -6.50 11.98
CA ASP A 11 -4.34 -6.29 13.16
C ASP A 11 -3.48 -5.73 14.28
N LEU A 12 -4.13 -5.05 15.22
CA LEU A 12 -3.49 -4.57 16.44
C LEU A 12 -4.08 -5.28 17.65
N LYS A 13 -3.22 -5.83 18.49
CA LYS A 13 -3.63 -6.34 19.80
C LYS A 13 -3.55 -5.20 20.82
N ARG A 14 -4.70 -4.77 21.35
CA ARG A 14 -4.71 -3.80 22.45
C ARG A 14 -4.12 -4.46 23.70
N THR A 15 -2.95 -3.98 24.11
CA THR A 15 -2.32 -4.37 25.37
C THR A 15 -1.90 -3.14 26.13
N ARG A 16 -1.65 -3.27 27.44
CA ARG A 16 -1.08 -2.19 28.24
C ARG A 16 0.30 -1.75 27.74
N ASN A 17 1.01 -2.64 27.05
CA ASN A 17 2.36 -2.39 26.56
C ASN A 17 2.30 -1.63 25.24
N TYR A 18 3.07 -0.56 25.16
CA TYR A 18 3.27 0.21 23.94
C TYR A 18 4.06 -0.61 22.90
N GLY A 19 3.90 -0.27 21.61
CA GLY A 19 4.75 -0.81 20.54
C GLY A 19 4.03 -1.42 19.34
N SER A 20 2.72 -1.15 19.14
CA SER A 20 1.93 -1.39 17.91
C SER A 20 2.38 -2.58 17.06
N LYS A 21 2.63 -3.74 17.68
CA LYS A 21 3.11 -4.92 16.94
C LYS A 21 2.08 -5.28 15.89
N HIS A 22 2.56 -5.57 14.69
CA HIS A 22 1.73 -6.03 13.59
C HIS A 22 1.34 -7.49 13.86
N TYR A 23 0.05 -7.78 13.98
CA TYR A 23 -0.49 -9.14 14.10
C TYR A 23 -1.23 -9.53 12.83
N ASN A 24 -1.28 -10.82 12.48
CA ASN A 24 -2.01 -11.34 11.31
C ASN A 24 -1.72 -10.54 10.02
N GLN A 25 -0.44 -10.25 9.78
CA GLN A 25 -0.02 -9.55 8.58
C GLN A 25 -0.49 -10.32 7.34
N ARG A 26 -1.13 -9.60 6.43
CA ARG A 26 -1.69 -10.17 5.21
C ARG A 26 -1.51 -9.22 4.03
N PRO A 27 -1.08 -9.71 2.87
CA PRO A 27 -1.01 -8.89 1.68
C PRO A 27 -2.39 -8.70 1.05
N TRP A 28 -2.63 -7.54 0.45
CA TRP A 28 -3.76 -7.30 -0.45
C TRP A 28 -3.28 -7.12 -1.88
N LYS A 29 -3.88 -7.89 -2.80
CA LYS A 29 -3.53 -7.83 -4.22
C LYS A 29 -4.11 -6.57 -4.85
N VAL A 30 -3.24 -5.78 -5.47
CA VAL A 30 -3.64 -4.71 -6.38
C VAL A 30 -3.98 -5.33 -7.73
N GLU A 31 -5.24 -5.23 -8.15
CA GLU A 31 -5.67 -5.74 -9.46
C GLU A 31 -5.33 -4.77 -10.59
N LYS A 32 -5.45 -3.47 -10.32
CA LYS A 32 -5.21 -2.43 -11.31
C LYS A 32 -4.58 -1.21 -10.65
N ALA A 33 -3.67 -0.58 -11.38
CA ALA A 33 -3.13 0.74 -11.08
C ALA A 33 -3.29 1.63 -12.30
N ALA A 34 -4.12 2.68 -12.20
CA ALA A 34 -4.40 3.63 -13.26
C ALA A 34 -3.80 4.99 -12.92
N VAL A 35 -2.98 5.53 -13.82
CA VAL A 35 -2.40 6.87 -13.70
C VAL A 35 -3.37 7.86 -14.33
N SER A 36 -3.61 9.00 -13.68
CA SER A 36 -4.41 10.10 -14.23
C SER A 36 -3.74 10.73 -15.45
N GLU A 37 -4.51 11.46 -16.25
CA GLU A 37 -4.03 12.12 -17.46
C GLU A 37 -2.92 13.15 -17.17
N ASP A 38 -2.97 13.81 -16.01
CA ASP A 38 -1.93 14.74 -15.56
C ASP A 38 -0.67 14.07 -14.99
N GLY A 39 -0.66 12.73 -14.90
CA GLY A 39 0.47 11.95 -14.41
C GLY A 39 0.74 12.03 -12.91
N ARG A 40 -0.12 12.68 -12.12
CA ARG A 40 0.14 12.99 -10.69
C ARG A 40 -0.63 12.12 -9.71
N THR A 41 -1.69 11.46 -10.16
CA THR A 41 -2.54 10.62 -9.32
C THR A 41 -2.51 9.19 -9.80
N VAL A 42 -2.38 8.24 -8.86
CA VAL A 42 -2.53 6.81 -9.17
C VAL A 42 -3.72 6.27 -8.39
N THR A 43 -4.68 5.69 -9.11
CA THR A 43 -5.84 5.01 -8.53
C THR A 43 -5.58 3.51 -8.52
N LEU A 44 -5.61 2.91 -7.33
CA LEU A 44 -5.46 1.46 -7.15
C LEU A 44 -6.83 0.79 -7.00
N THR A 45 -7.03 -0.32 -7.70
CA THR A 45 -8.20 -1.18 -7.54
C THR A 45 -7.81 -2.40 -6.70
N VAL A 46 -8.43 -2.53 -5.53
CA VAL A 46 -8.13 -3.56 -4.53
C VAL A 46 -9.46 -4.15 -4.04
N PRO A 47 -10.02 -5.17 -4.70
CA PRO A 47 -11.36 -5.67 -4.36
C PRO A 47 -11.45 -6.30 -2.97
N ALA A 48 -10.34 -6.89 -2.50
CA ALA A 48 -10.25 -7.52 -1.18
C ALA A 48 -10.05 -6.52 -0.04
N LEU A 49 -10.05 -5.21 -0.33
CA LEU A 49 -9.92 -4.16 0.67
C LEU A 49 -11.05 -4.25 1.69
N ALA A 50 -10.70 -4.33 2.96
CA ALA A 50 -11.64 -4.51 4.05
C ALA A 50 -11.23 -3.67 5.27
N PRO A 51 -12.11 -3.45 6.26
CA PRO A 51 -11.71 -2.79 7.50
C PRO A 51 -10.48 -3.46 8.14
N THR A 52 -9.50 -2.65 8.54
CA THR A 52 -8.26 -3.11 9.17
C THR A 52 -7.78 -2.08 10.19
N TRP A 53 -6.94 -2.50 11.14
CA TRP A 53 -6.39 -1.62 12.16
C TRP A 53 -5.17 -0.84 11.68
N GLY A 54 -4.30 -1.52 10.94
CA GLY A 54 -3.15 -0.92 10.28
C GLY A 54 -3.00 -1.44 8.87
N MET A 55 -2.41 -0.60 8.03
CA MET A 55 -2.09 -0.89 6.64
C MET A 55 -0.90 -0.01 6.24
N SER A 56 -0.02 -0.54 5.38
CA SER A 56 0.92 0.26 4.60
C SER A 56 0.69 0.05 3.12
N ILE A 57 1.00 1.09 2.34
CA ILE A 57 1.06 1.03 0.89
C ILE A 57 2.47 1.39 0.47
N ARG A 58 3.18 0.40 -0.08
CA ARG A 58 4.51 0.59 -0.66
C ARG A 58 4.42 0.71 -2.17
N CYS A 59 5.15 1.67 -2.73
CA CYS A 59 5.26 1.86 -4.16
C CYS A 59 6.72 1.89 -4.62
N LYS A 60 6.94 1.35 -5.82
CA LYS A 60 8.21 1.42 -6.55
C LYS A 60 7.92 1.91 -7.97
N THR A 61 7.89 3.22 -8.13
CA THR A 61 7.49 3.89 -9.39
C THR A 61 8.68 4.56 -10.06
N ARG A 62 8.48 5.04 -11.29
CA ARG A 62 9.47 5.85 -12.02
C ARG A 62 8.90 7.24 -12.26
N GLY A 63 9.66 8.28 -11.95
CA GLY A 63 9.30 9.66 -12.22
C GLY A 63 9.48 10.03 -13.70
N ALA A 64 9.05 11.24 -14.07
CA ALA A 64 9.09 11.70 -15.46
C ALA A 64 10.52 11.80 -16.01
N GLY A 65 11.52 12.03 -15.16
CA GLY A 65 12.94 12.06 -15.52
C GLY A 65 13.59 10.67 -15.59
N GLY A 66 12.83 9.60 -15.32
CA GLY A 66 13.33 8.23 -15.33
C GLY A 66 13.89 7.74 -13.99
N GLU A 67 13.90 8.59 -12.97
CA GLU A 67 14.35 8.27 -11.61
C GLU A 67 13.43 7.26 -10.92
N GLU A 68 14.02 6.32 -10.18
CA GLU A 68 13.26 5.39 -9.37
C GLU A 68 12.84 6.05 -8.05
N VAL A 69 11.56 5.91 -7.70
CA VAL A 69 10.96 6.45 -6.48
C VAL A 69 10.37 5.29 -5.69
N VAL A 70 10.91 5.07 -4.49
CA VAL A 70 10.38 4.09 -3.53
C VAL A 70 9.82 4.83 -2.33
N ARG A 71 8.54 4.59 -2.02
CA ARG A 71 7.86 5.20 -0.87
C ARG A 71 6.99 4.17 -0.16
N GLU A 72 6.76 4.41 1.11
CA GLU A 72 5.80 3.69 1.94
C GLU A 72 5.00 4.73 2.72
N ILE A 73 3.68 4.51 2.81
CA ILE A 73 2.71 5.35 3.52
C ILE A 73 1.91 4.45 4.45
#